data_AF-Q3A2U6-F1
#
_entry.id   AF-Q3A2U6-F1
#
_cell.length_a   1.000
_cell.length_b   1.000
_cell.length_c   1.000
_cell.angle_alpha   90.00
_cell.angle_beta   90.00
_cell.angle_gamma   90.00
#
_symmetry.space_group_name_H-M   'P 1'
#
loop_
_entity.id
_entity.type
_entity.pdbx_description
1 polymer ?
#
loop_
_entity_poly.entity_id
_entity_poly.type
_entity_poly.pdbx_seq_one_letter_code
_entity_poly.pdbx_strand_id
1 'polypeptide(L)'
;MKRILCCILLSLSLLQAACGDRYIDDRAGLMGSDEQTRLRTFQDKLLQELDIELQVVVLDTSPGDLDDAAVTLFEKRGIGERTKGARGVLLLIDPAGRQVRMEIGYDLEGIFPDAFVGYIEQRQMAPFFEAGRIGAGIEATVELVVGKVLGAIDEGSYAPAEEAGGLAHLSGGAGARSTVAIDSGIPAKPRLDDASGFAAQASPEQSLAVYLEVLRARVKDPELGLYSADTRAFFRKWLVTDAQQDNERRTLEAHIGQGQVLRHDGRAVVRFPVTERGAAPYFLIRGEEGWMLDFASMSILVGFNHRNQWHMRSLDHPFMFAFEDWRFDQHGFPHAGN
;
A
#
# COMPACT_ATOMS: atom_id res chain seq x y z
N MET A 1 -53.30 -48.85 -28.25
CA MET A 1 -53.00 -49.18 -26.84
C MET A 1 -51.81 -48.35 -26.39
N LYS A 2 -51.96 -47.63 -25.26
CA LYS A 2 -50.93 -46.99 -24.40
C LYS A 2 -50.22 -45.73 -24.97
N ARG A 3 -50.69 -44.52 -24.62
CA ARG A 3 -50.48 -43.73 -23.37
C ARG A 3 -49.15 -42.94 -23.40
N ILE A 4 -49.22 -41.62 -23.60
CA ILE A 4 -48.96 -40.55 -22.59
C ILE A 4 -47.51 -40.55 -22.09
N LEU A 5 -46.72 -39.52 -22.41
CA LEU A 5 -46.36 -38.48 -21.44
C LEU A 5 -45.64 -37.30 -22.14
N CYS A 6 -46.30 -36.14 -22.07
CA CYS A 6 -45.78 -34.83 -22.37
C CYS A 6 -44.84 -34.42 -21.23
N CYS A 7 -43.54 -34.28 -21.48
CA CYS A 7 -42.61 -33.62 -20.57
C CYS A 7 -42.05 -32.39 -21.28
N ILE A 8 -42.76 -31.28 -21.08
CA ILE A 8 -42.27 -29.93 -21.31
C ILE A 8 -41.11 -29.73 -20.33
N LEU A 9 -39.88 -29.97 -20.80
CA LEU A 9 -38.70 -29.44 -20.14
C LEU A 9 -38.63 -27.96 -20.53
N LEU A 10 -39.24 -27.12 -19.70
CA LEU A 10 -38.88 -25.71 -19.61
C LEU A 10 -37.38 -25.69 -19.29
N SER A 11 -36.56 -25.44 -20.32
CA SER A 11 -35.20 -24.97 -20.13
C SER A 11 -35.32 -23.61 -19.47
N LEU A 12 -35.32 -23.62 -18.13
CA LEU A 12 -35.12 -22.44 -17.32
C LEU A 12 -33.73 -21.92 -17.70
N SER A 13 -33.69 -21.00 -18.65
CA SER A 13 -32.54 -20.16 -18.91
C SER A 13 -32.17 -19.54 -17.57
N LEU A 14 -31.14 -20.08 -16.93
CA LEU A 14 -30.37 -19.35 -15.94
C LEU A 14 -29.91 -18.09 -16.68
N LEU A 15 -30.66 -17.02 -16.47
CA LEU A 15 -30.08 -15.70 -16.43
C LEU A 15 -29.08 -15.79 -15.27
N GLN A 16 -27.87 -16.28 -15.56
CA GLN A 16 -26.70 -15.68 -14.96
C GLN A 16 -26.82 -14.20 -15.35
N ALA A 17 -27.44 -13.42 -14.48
CA ALA A 17 -26.98 -12.06 -14.32
C ALA A 17 -25.47 -12.24 -14.15
N ALA A 18 -24.71 -11.85 -15.18
CA ALA A 18 -23.30 -11.60 -15.01
C ALA A 18 -23.26 -10.54 -13.90
N CYS A 19 -23.14 -11.01 -12.66
CA CYS A 19 -22.76 -10.17 -11.54
C CYS A 19 -21.33 -9.79 -11.91
N GLY A 20 -21.20 -8.76 -12.75
CA GLY A 20 -19.94 -8.15 -13.07
C GLY A 20 -19.27 -7.88 -11.73
N ASP A 21 -18.04 -8.34 -11.60
CA ASP A 21 -17.24 -8.12 -10.41
C ASP A 21 -17.26 -6.63 -10.09
N ARG A 22 -17.94 -6.25 -8.99
CA ARG A 22 -18.20 -4.85 -8.65
C ARG A 22 -16.96 -4.18 -8.06
N TYR A 23 -16.00 -4.97 -7.59
CA TYR A 23 -14.83 -4.46 -6.87
C TYR A 23 -13.78 -3.86 -7.80
N ILE A 24 -13.56 -4.46 -8.97
CA ILE A 24 -12.53 -4.04 -9.91
C ILE A 24 -13.12 -4.00 -11.32
N ASP A 25 -13.10 -2.81 -11.92
CA ASP A 25 -13.44 -2.58 -13.33
C ASP A 25 -12.21 -2.03 -14.06
N ASP A 26 -11.40 -2.93 -14.63
CA ASP A 26 -10.20 -2.61 -15.39
C ASP A 26 -10.50 -2.61 -16.89
N ARG A 27 -10.95 -1.47 -17.41
CA ARG A 27 -11.29 -1.32 -18.84
C ARG A 27 -10.06 -1.21 -19.73
N ALA A 28 -8.96 -0.73 -19.15
CA ALA A 28 -7.69 -0.57 -19.87
C ALA A 28 -6.86 -1.86 -19.94
N GLY A 29 -7.18 -2.88 -19.12
CA GLY A 29 -6.45 -4.13 -19.07
C GLY A 29 -5.03 -3.97 -18.52
N LEU A 30 -4.85 -3.05 -17.57
CA LEU A 30 -3.55 -2.68 -17.00
C LEU A 30 -3.18 -3.48 -15.74
N MET A 31 -4.06 -4.37 -15.27
CA MET A 31 -3.82 -5.25 -14.12
C MET A 31 -3.86 -6.73 -14.49
N GLY A 32 -2.86 -7.48 -14.04
CA GLY A 32 -2.82 -8.93 -14.21
C GLY A 32 -3.85 -9.67 -13.34
N SER A 33 -4.17 -10.91 -13.70
CA SER A 33 -5.14 -11.74 -12.96
C SER A 33 -4.80 -11.92 -11.49
N ASP A 34 -3.51 -12.06 -11.19
CA ASP A 34 -3.03 -12.30 -9.83
C ASP A 34 -3.13 -11.04 -8.97
N GLU A 35 -2.87 -9.87 -9.53
CA GLU A 35 -3.05 -8.56 -8.88
C GLU A 35 -4.52 -8.34 -8.54
N GLN A 36 -5.42 -8.54 -9.51
CA GLN A 36 -6.85 -8.40 -9.28
C GLN A 36 -7.35 -9.39 -8.21
N THR A 37 -6.82 -10.61 -8.18
CA THR A 37 -7.20 -11.63 -7.19
C THR A 37 -6.78 -11.22 -5.77
N ARG A 38 -5.57 -10.70 -5.61
CA ARG A 38 -5.10 -10.17 -4.32
C ARG A 38 -5.91 -8.97 -3.87
N LEU A 39 -6.16 -8.01 -4.76
CA LEU A 39 -6.96 -6.82 -4.47
C LEU A 39 -8.40 -7.17 -4.06
N ARG A 40 -9.07 -8.09 -4.76
CA ARG A 40 -10.41 -8.58 -4.39
C ARG A 40 -10.43 -9.17 -2.99
N THR A 41 -9.47 -10.04 -2.70
CA THR A 41 -9.33 -10.66 -1.37
C THR A 41 -9.20 -9.59 -0.30
N PHE A 42 -8.46 -8.52 -0.59
CA PHE A 42 -8.29 -7.40 0.30
C PHE A 42 -9.58 -6.56 0.45
N GLN A 43 -10.27 -6.25 -0.65
CA GLN A 43 -11.53 -5.49 -0.65
C GLN A 43 -12.65 -6.23 0.10
N ASP A 44 -12.72 -7.55 -0.03
CA ASP A 44 -13.63 -8.39 0.76
C ASP A 44 -13.32 -8.25 2.26
N LYS A 45 -12.04 -8.24 2.63
CA LYS A 45 -11.61 -8.08 4.02
C LYS A 45 -11.88 -6.70 4.58
N LEU A 46 -11.69 -5.64 3.79
CA LEU A 46 -12.07 -4.28 4.17
C LEU A 46 -13.56 -4.19 4.48
N LEU A 47 -14.41 -4.74 3.61
CA LEU A 47 -15.85 -4.72 3.80
C LEU A 47 -16.27 -5.52 5.04
N GLN A 48 -15.75 -6.75 5.18
CA GLN A 48 -16.16 -7.65 6.26
C GLN A 48 -15.67 -7.19 7.64
N GLU A 49 -14.46 -6.64 7.72
CA GLU A 49 -13.79 -6.41 9.00
C GLU A 49 -13.68 -4.93 9.39
N LEU A 50 -13.68 -4.00 8.43
CA LEU A 50 -13.59 -2.56 8.67
C LEU A 50 -14.84 -1.78 8.23
N ASP A 51 -15.84 -2.48 7.67
CA ASP A 51 -17.09 -1.90 7.15
C ASP A 51 -16.81 -0.79 6.13
N ILE A 52 -15.88 -1.04 5.20
CA ILE A 52 -15.50 -0.12 4.12
C ILE A 52 -15.66 -0.83 2.77
N GLU A 53 -16.48 -0.26 1.89
CA GLU A 53 -16.60 -0.72 0.52
C GLU A 53 -15.63 0.05 -0.38
N LEU A 54 -14.51 -0.61 -0.74
CA LEU A 54 -13.54 -0.07 -1.69
C LEU A 54 -13.80 -0.62 -3.09
N GLN A 55 -13.98 0.24 -4.09
CA GLN A 55 -14.01 -0.14 -5.51
C GLN A 55 -12.89 0.55 -6.30
N VAL A 56 -12.41 -0.12 -7.34
CA VAL A 56 -11.36 0.36 -8.24
C VAL A 56 -11.90 0.37 -9.65
N VAL A 57 -11.72 1.48 -10.36
CA VAL A 57 -12.08 1.62 -11.77
C VAL A 57 -10.91 2.21 -12.54
N VAL A 58 -10.45 1.51 -13.57
CA VAL A 58 -9.43 1.97 -14.51
C VAL A 58 -10.10 2.21 -15.86
N LEU A 59 -10.11 3.47 -16.30
CA LEU A 59 -10.75 3.86 -17.55
C LEU A 59 -9.86 3.54 -18.76
N ASP A 60 -10.46 3.23 -19.90
CA ASP A 60 -9.80 3.09 -21.20
C ASP A 60 -9.75 4.43 -21.96
N THR A 61 -10.74 5.30 -21.73
CA THR A 61 -10.84 6.64 -22.32
C THR A 61 -11.04 7.70 -21.24
N SER A 62 -10.43 8.88 -21.45
CA SER A 62 -10.57 10.01 -20.53
C SER A 62 -11.98 10.59 -20.57
N PRO A 63 -12.61 10.87 -19.41
CA PRO A 63 -13.90 11.53 -19.34
C PRO A 63 -13.80 13.06 -19.51
N GLY A 64 -12.58 13.62 -19.57
CA GLY A 64 -12.33 15.06 -19.58
C GLY A 64 -12.36 15.66 -18.17
N ASP A 65 -13.50 15.58 -17.49
CA ASP A 65 -13.65 15.98 -16.08
C ASP A 65 -13.68 14.73 -15.20
N LEU A 66 -12.56 14.42 -14.55
CA LEU A 66 -12.45 13.23 -13.71
C LEU A 66 -13.21 13.37 -12.39
N ASP A 67 -13.36 14.58 -11.88
CA ASP A 67 -14.03 14.84 -10.60
C ASP A 67 -15.53 14.57 -10.74
N ASP A 68 -16.16 15.14 -11.78
CA ASP A 68 -17.57 14.87 -12.11
C ASP A 68 -17.81 13.39 -12.47
N ALA A 69 -16.87 12.78 -13.20
CA ALA A 69 -16.93 11.36 -13.51
C ALA A 69 -16.85 10.47 -12.26
N ALA A 70 -16.02 10.83 -11.28
CA ALA A 70 -15.89 10.09 -10.02
C ALA A 70 -17.17 10.14 -9.21
N VAL A 71 -17.74 11.34 -8.99
CA VAL A 71 -19.01 11.54 -8.26
C VAL A 71 -20.14 10.77 -8.96
N THR A 72 -20.32 10.98 -10.26
CA THR A 72 -21.37 10.31 -11.05
C THR A 72 -21.24 8.79 -10.98
N LEU A 73 -20.01 8.27 -11.07
CA LEU A 73 -19.77 6.83 -11.03
C LEU A 73 -19.98 6.25 -9.63
N PHE A 74 -19.59 6.98 -8.59
CA PHE A 74 -19.77 6.60 -7.20
C PHE A 74 -21.25 6.43 -6.87
N GLU A 75 -22.07 7.45 -7.19
CA GLU A 75 -23.52 7.41 -7.02
C GLU A 75 -24.17 6.30 -7.84
N LYS A 76 -23.83 6.22 -9.14
CA LYS A 76 -24.41 5.22 -10.06
C LYS A 76 -24.14 3.78 -9.60
N ARG A 77 -23.00 3.54 -8.95
CA ARG A 77 -22.61 2.20 -8.48
C ARG A 77 -23.12 1.88 -7.09
N GLY A 78 -23.67 2.85 -6.36
CA GLY A 78 -24.11 2.69 -4.97
C GLY A 78 -22.94 2.30 -4.05
N ILE A 79 -21.77 2.92 -4.23
CA ILE A 79 -20.56 2.55 -3.48
C ILE A 79 -20.76 2.95 -2.01
N GLY A 80 -20.71 1.97 -1.10
CA GLY A 80 -20.99 2.16 0.32
C GLY A 80 -22.32 1.54 0.76
N GLU A 81 -23.24 1.24 -0.15
CA GLU A 81 -24.56 0.64 0.18
C GLU A 81 -24.44 -0.77 0.80
N ARG A 82 -23.28 -1.43 0.66
CA ARG A 82 -23.02 -2.74 1.26
C ARG A 82 -22.49 -2.66 2.70
N THR A 83 -22.19 -1.45 3.16
CA THR A 83 -21.72 -1.21 4.54
C THR A 83 -22.90 -1.00 5.48
N LYS A 84 -22.66 -0.95 6.78
CA LYS A 84 -23.73 -0.62 7.76
C LYS A 84 -24.12 0.86 7.71
N GLY A 85 -23.30 1.71 7.08
CA GLY A 85 -23.55 3.12 6.83
C GLY A 85 -23.37 3.46 5.34
N ALA A 86 -22.76 4.60 5.05
CA ALA A 86 -22.40 5.08 3.71
C ALA A 86 -20.88 5.13 3.52
N ARG A 87 -20.19 4.04 3.87
CA ARG A 87 -18.72 3.98 3.97
C ARG A 87 -18.07 3.46 2.68
N GLY A 88 -18.23 4.21 1.60
CA GLY A 88 -17.68 3.90 0.28
C GLY A 88 -16.36 4.62 -0.03
N VAL A 89 -15.46 3.96 -0.76
CA VAL A 89 -14.25 4.55 -1.35
C VAL A 89 -14.15 4.11 -2.81
N LEU A 90 -13.98 5.06 -3.72
CA LEU A 90 -13.71 4.80 -5.13
C LEU A 90 -12.30 5.29 -5.47
N LEU A 91 -11.47 4.39 -6.01
CA LEU A 91 -10.25 4.75 -6.71
C LEU A 91 -10.56 4.76 -8.21
N LEU A 92 -10.58 5.94 -8.80
CA LEU A 92 -10.79 6.13 -10.24
C LEU A 92 -9.46 6.54 -10.89
N ILE A 93 -9.02 5.76 -11.87
CA ILE A 93 -7.78 5.98 -12.59
C ILE A 93 -8.13 6.27 -14.05
N ASP A 94 -7.62 7.40 -14.57
CA ASP A 94 -7.75 7.80 -15.97
C ASP A 94 -6.38 7.80 -16.67
N PRO A 95 -5.99 6.65 -17.27
CA PRO A 95 -4.82 6.53 -18.13
C PRO A 95 -4.75 7.57 -19.24
N ALA A 96 -5.84 7.83 -19.95
CA ALA A 96 -5.77 8.73 -21.10
C ALA A 96 -5.62 10.21 -20.67
N GLY A 97 -6.31 10.60 -19.60
CA GLY A 97 -6.28 11.96 -19.06
C GLY A 97 -5.18 12.21 -18.04
N ARG A 98 -4.38 11.18 -17.70
CA ARG A 98 -3.21 11.28 -16.82
C ARG A 98 -3.58 11.75 -15.41
N GLN A 99 -4.70 11.26 -14.91
CA GLN A 99 -5.28 11.67 -13.64
C GLN A 99 -5.68 10.46 -12.79
N VAL A 100 -5.68 10.67 -11.48
CA VAL A 100 -6.17 9.73 -10.47
C VAL A 100 -7.08 10.50 -9.52
N ARG A 101 -8.13 9.84 -9.05
CA ARG A 101 -9.10 10.43 -8.14
C ARG A 101 -9.48 9.40 -7.08
N MET A 102 -9.56 9.86 -5.84
CA MET A 102 -10.08 9.10 -4.71
C MET A 102 -11.34 9.79 -4.18
N GLU A 103 -12.49 9.17 -4.41
CA GLU A 103 -13.80 9.69 -4.02
C GLU A 103 -14.30 8.97 -2.77
N ILE A 104 -14.84 9.74 -1.81
CA ILE A 104 -15.10 9.30 -0.44
C ILE A 104 -16.57 9.48 -0.10
N GLY A 105 -17.19 8.43 0.43
CA GLY A 105 -18.55 8.49 0.95
C GLY A 105 -18.63 9.27 2.25
N TYR A 106 -19.78 9.91 2.48
CA TYR A 106 -20.05 10.82 3.59
C TYR A 106 -19.56 10.32 4.98
N ASP A 107 -19.84 9.05 5.32
CA ASP A 107 -19.49 8.48 6.64
C ASP A 107 -17.98 8.26 6.84
N LEU A 108 -17.17 8.53 5.81
CA LEU A 108 -15.71 8.43 5.84
C LEU A 108 -15.01 9.78 5.72
N GLU A 109 -15.69 10.89 5.45
CA GLU A 109 -15.08 12.23 5.31
C GLU A 109 -14.32 12.65 6.58
N GLY A 110 -14.86 12.32 7.76
CA GLY A 110 -14.20 12.59 9.04
C GLY A 110 -12.93 11.75 9.27
N ILE A 111 -12.75 10.64 8.54
CA ILE A 111 -11.56 9.77 8.59
C ILE A 111 -10.60 10.14 7.46
N PHE A 112 -11.12 10.45 6.27
CA PHE A 112 -10.36 10.81 5.07
C PHE A 112 -10.70 12.26 4.66
N PRO A 113 -10.22 13.27 5.40
CA PRO A 113 -10.43 14.65 5.01
C PRO A 113 -9.74 14.96 3.67
N ASP A 114 -10.17 16.02 2.99
CA ASP A 114 -9.65 16.42 1.66
C ASP A 114 -8.11 16.50 1.61
N ALA A 115 -7.50 17.02 2.67
CA ALA A 115 -6.04 17.11 2.77
C ALA A 115 -5.36 15.73 2.73
N PHE A 116 -5.97 14.70 3.32
CA PHE A 116 -5.47 13.33 3.25
C PHE A 116 -5.70 12.72 1.87
N VAL A 117 -6.88 12.93 1.28
CA VAL A 117 -7.22 12.45 -0.07
C VAL A 117 -6.25 13.02 -1.10
N GLY A 118 -6.04 14.34 -1.11
CA GLY A 118 -5.09 14.99 -2.00
C GLY A 118 -3.64 14.53 -1.77
N TYR A 119 -3.25 14.27 -0.51
CA TYR A 119 -1.96 13.65 -0.20
C TYR A 119 -1.83 12.24 -0.81
N ILE A 120 -2.86 11.39 -0.72
CA ILE A 120 -2.85 10.06 -1.34
C ILE A 120 -2.76 10.18 -2.87
N GLU A 121 -3.57 11.03 -3.50
CA GLU A 121 -3.54 11.21 -4.95
C GLU A 121 -2.15 11.64 -5.43
N GLN A 122 -1.55 12.64 -4.79
CA GLN A 122 -0.28 13.24 -5.23
C GLN A 122 0.97 12.47 -4.80
N ARG A 123 1.02 12.06 -3.54
CA ARG A 123 2.25 11.51 -2.92
C ARG A 123 2.29 10.00 -2.94
N GLN A 124 1.17 9.35 -3.25
CA GLN A 124 1.08 7.89 -3.31
C GLN A 124 0.70 7.40 -4.71
N MET A 125 -0.49 7.75 -5.22
CA MET A 125 -1.01 7.17 -6.46
C MET A 125 -0.26 7.68 -7.71
N ALA A 126 -0.07 9.00 -7.82
CA ALA A 126 0.56 9.63 -8.98
C ALA A 126 1.95 9.05 -9.32
N PRO A 127 2.90 8.88 -8.38
CA PRO A 127 4.22 8.30 -8.71
C PRO A 127 4.15 6.88 -9.28
N PHE A 128 3.24 6.03 -8.77
CA PHE A 128 3.07 4.66 -9.28
C PHE A 128 2.53 4.66 -10.70
N PHE A 129 1.60 5.58 -10.98
CA PHE A 129 1.02 5.74 -12.28
C PHE A 129 2.01 6.30 -13.31
N GLU A 130 2.85 7.26 -12.91
CA GLU A 130 3.99 7.76 -13.67
C GLU A 130 4.92 6.62 -14.12
N ALA A 131 5.16 5.67 -13.21
CA ALA A 131 5.99 4.50 -13.44
C ALA A 131 5.28 3.35 -14.20
N GLY A 132 4.02 3.52 -14.60
CA GLY A 132 3.23 2.47 -15.26
C GLY A 132 2.85 1.29 -14.35
N ARG A 133 2.95 1.46 -13.02
CA ARG A 133 2.75 0.40 -12.01
C ARG A 133 1.42 0.57 -11.27
N ILE A 134 0.31 0.52 -12.00
CA ILE A 134 -1.04 0.84 -11.48
C ILE A 134 -1.47 -0.16 -10.39
N GLY A 135 -1.42 -1.47 -10.65
CA GLY A 135 -1.83 -2.49 -9.68
C GLY A 135 -1.07 -2.38 -8.36
N ALA A 136 0.26 -2.25 -8.42
CA ALA A 136 1.11 -2.03 -7.26
C ALA A 136 0.80 -0.71 -6.52
N GLY A 137 0.47 0.36 -7.27
CA GLY A 137 0.07 1.63 -6.68
C GLY A 137 -1.24 1.55 -5.91
N ILE A 138 -2.22 0.81 -6.44
CA ILE A 138 -3.50 0.55 -5.75
C ILE A 138 -3.24 -0.25 -4.47
N GLU A 139 -2.53 -1.37 -4.55
CA GLU A 139 -2.19 -2.20 -3.39
C GLU A 139 -1.53 -1.34 -2.28
N ALA A 140 -0.55 -0.51 -2.65
CA ALA A 140 0.16 0.34 -1.69
C ALA A 140 -0.68 1.53 -1.17
N THR A 141 -1.60 2.08 -1.97
CA THR A 141 -2.56 3.10 -1.49
C THR A 141 -3.46 2.54 -0.40
N VAL A 142 -3.92 1.32 -0.58
CA VAL A 142 -4.83 0.67 0.34
C VAL A 142 -4.20 0.47 1.73
N GLU A 143 -2.89 0.21 1.80
CA GLU A 143 -2.16 0.16 3.09
C GLU A 143 -2.29 1.48 3.87
N LEU A 144 -2.18 2.64 3.19
CA LEU A 144 -2.33 3.95 3.83
C LEU A 144 -3.77 4.22 4.26
N VAL A 145 -4.74 3.81 3.46
CA VAL A 145 -6.17 3.88 3.80
C VAL A 145 -6.46 3.10 5.09
N VAL A 146 -5.97 1.86 5.17
CA VAL A 146 -6.08 1.02 6.39
C VAL A 146 -5.38 1.68 7.58
N GLY A 147 -4.16 2.20 7.38
CA GLY A 147 -3.42 2.90 8.42
C GLY A 147 -4.19 4.09 8.99
N LYS A 148 -4.85 4.88 8.14
CA LYS A 148 -5.68 6.02 8.55
C LYS A 148 -6.94 5.57 9.30
N VAL A 149 -7.62 4.52 8.85
CA VAL A 149 -8.81 3.94 9.52
C VAL A 149 -8.48 3.40 10.91
N LEU A 150 -7.33 2.75 11.05
CA LEU A 150 -6.88 2.16 12.32
C LEU A 150 -6.21 3.18 13.24
N GLY A 151 -6.13 4.46 12.85
CA GLY A 151 -5.55 5.53 13.66
C GLY A 151 -4.02 5.55 13.71
N ALA A 152 -3.34 4.75 12.88
CA ALA A 152 -1.88 4.77 12.74
C ALA A 152 -1.37 6.00 11.96
N ILE A 153 -2.27 6.71 11.27
CA ILE A 153 -1.99 7.96 10.56
C ILE A 153 -2.94 9.05 11.08
N ASP A 154 -2.42 10.05 11.78
CA ASP A 154 -3.21 11.22 12.22
C ASP A 154 -3.12 12.40 11.22
N GLU A 155 -3.77 13.53 11.50
CA GLU A 155 -3.77 14.71 10.62
C GLU A 155 -2.43 15.46 10.60
N GLY A 156 -1.65 15.41 11.68
CA GLY A 156 -0.33 16.04 11.75
C GLY A 156 0.79 15.23 11.09
N SER A 157 0.45 14.03 10.61
CA SER A 157 1.38 12.98 10.21
C SER A 157 1.73 12.97 8.72
N TYR A 158 1.02 13.75 7.89
CA TYR A 158 1.27 13.89 6.46
C TYR A 158 1.35 15.37 6.10
N ALA A 159 2.21 15.71 5.14
CA ALA A 159 2.21 17.05 4.58
C ALA A 159 0.98 17.19 3.67
N PRO A 160 0.04 18.12 3.93
CA PRO A 160 -1.03 18.42 2.99
C PRO A 160 -0.43 18.72 1.61
N ALA A 161 -1.15 18.36 0.56
CA ALA A 161 -0.84 18.86 -0.77
C ALA A 161 -0.73 20.40 -0.70
N GLU A 162 0.31 21.00 -1.30
CA GLU A 162 0.35 22.46 -1.41
C GLU A 162 -0.88 22.90 -2.21
N GLU A 163 -1.77 23.68 -1.60
CA GLU A 163 -2.91 24.27 -2.31
C GLU A 163 -2.36 25.15 -3.44
N ALA A 164 -2.62 24.75 -4.68
CA ALA A 164 -2.46 25.63 -5.83
C ALA A 164 -3.53 26.73 -5.74
N GLY A 165 -3.24 27.79 -4.97
CA GLY A 165 -3.88 29.10 -5.05
C GLY A 165 -5.40 29.13 -5.04
N GLY A 166 -5.97 29.15 -3.83
CA GLY A 166 -7.15 29.92 -3.44
C GLY A 166 -8.40 29.87 -4.32
N LEU A 167 -9.42 29.14 -3.87
CA LEU A 167 -10.82 29.56 -3.91
C LEU A 167 -11.58 28.84 -2.78
N ALA A 168 -12.32 29.62 -2.01
CA ALA A 168 -12.98 29.21 -0.77
C ALA A 168 -14.20 28.31 -0.99
N HIS A 169 -14.25 27.24 -0.18
CA HIS A 169 -15.41 26.47 0.29
C HIS A 169 -16.65 26.37 -0.63
N LEU A 170 -16.79 25.22 -1.27
CA LEU A 170 -18.00 24.38 -1.25
C LEU A 170 -17.52 22.91 -1.37
N SER A 171 -18.11 22.00 -0.59
CA SER A 171 -17.87 20.54 -0.62
C SER A 171 -17.86 20.03 -2.08
N GLY A 172 -16.66 19.82 -2.63
CA GLY A 172 -16.47 19.73 -4.07
C GLY A 172 -15.01 19.43 -4.43
N GLY A 173 -14.60 18.19 -4.18
CA GLY A 173 -13.84 17.33 -5.09
C GLY A 173 -12.64 17.84 -5.89
N ALA A 174 -12.08 19.03 -5.64
CA ALA A 174 -10.92 19.54 -6.35
C ALA A 174 -9.64 18.94 -5.75
N GLY A 175 -9.50 17.62 -5.86
CA GLY A 175 -8.25 16.92 -5.66
C GLY A 175 -7.18 17.59 -6.51
N ALA A 176 -6.05 17.92 -5.88
CA ALA A 176 -5.06 18.79 -6.48
C ALA A 176 -4.49 18.15 -7.77
N ARG A 177 -4.88 18.72 -8.92
CA ARG A 177 -4.59 18.22 -10.27
C ARG A 177 -3.10 17.97 -10.47
N SER A 178 -2.71 16.71 -10.51
CA SER A 178 -1.40 16.29 -11.01
C SER A 178 -1.61 15.74 -12.42
N THR A 179 -1.02 16.38 -13.43
CA THR A 179 -0.99 15.85 -14.80
C THR A 179 0.15 14.83 -14.91
N VAL A 180 -0.11 13.58 -14.54
CA VAL A 180 0.91 12.55 -14.29
C VAL A 180 1.40 11.91 -15.59
N ALA A 181 2.70 11.95 -15.91
CA ALA A 181 3.24 11.34 -17.14
C ALA A 181 3.32 9.83 -17.05
N ILE A 182 2.29 9.14 -17.54
CA ILE A 182 2.21 7.67 -17.48
C ILE A 182 3.27 7.05 -18.38
N ASP A 183 3.87 5.97 -17.85
CA ASP A 183 4.87 5.16 -18.52
C ASP A 183 6.10 5.97 -18.98
N SER A 184 6.38 7.07 -18.26
CA SER A 184 7.65 7.79 -18.38
C SER A 184 8.81 7.02 -17.73
N GLY A 185 8.51 5.86 -17.13
CA GLY A 185 9.44 5.02 -16.38
C GLY A 185 9.46 5.38 -14.90
N ILE A 186 10.26 4.65 -14.13
CA ILE A 186 10.47 4.96 -12.72
C ILE A 186 11.09 6.37 -12.62
N PRO A 187 10.51 7.30 -11.83
CA PRO A 187 11.08 8.61 -11.61
C PRO A 187 12.56 8.54 -11.26
N ALA A 188 13.36 9.46 -11.81
CA ALA A 188 14.79 9.49 -11.56
C ALA A 188 15.05 9.56 -10.05
N LYS A 189 15.90 8.65 -9.56
CA LYS A 189 16.29 8.60 -8.15
C LYS A 189 17.54 9.45 -8.00
N PRO A 190 17.43 10.66 -7.41
CA PRO A 190 18.57 11.54 -7.28
C PRO A 190 19.65 10.86 -6.45
N ARG A 191 20.89 10.95 -6.93
CA ARG A 191 22.05 10.51 -6.16
C ARG A 191 22.49 11.64 -5.25
N LEU A 192 22.94 11.29 -4.05
CA LEU A 192 23.55 12.26 -3.16
C LEU A 192 24.99 12.55 -3.59
N ASP A 193 25.36 13.83 -3.60
CA ASP A 193 26.74 14.27 -3.85
C ASP A 193 27.68 13.78 -2.74
N ASP A 194 27.21 13.81 -1.49
CA ASP A 194 27.88 13.23 -0.33
C ASP A 194 26.94 12.28 0.41
N ALA A 195 27.22 10.98 0.32
CA ALA A 195 26.49 9.91 0.99
C ALA A 195 27.24 9.34 2.21
N SER A 196 28.32 9.99 2.67
CA SER A 196 29.16 9.49 3.78
C SER A 196 28.39 9.32 5.09
N GLY A 197 27.42 10.21 5.35
CA GLY A 197 26.50 10.11 6.50
C GLY A 197 25.54 8.91 6.43
N PHE A 198 25.42 8.26 5.28
CA PHE A 198 24.56 7.10 5.04
C PHE A 198 25.37 5.84 4.67
N ALA A 199 26.58 5.72 5.21
CA ALA A 199 27.41 4.53 5.06
C ALA A 199 26.90 3.34 5.91
N ALA A 200 27.53 2.16 5.73
CA ALA A 200 27.35 1.03 6.65
C ALA A 200 27.79 1.44 8.06
N GLN A 201 27.10 0.95 9.10
CA GLN A 201 27.30 1.44 10.47
C GLN A 201 27.99 0.42 11.37
N ALA A 202 28.56 0.86 12.48
CA ALA A 202 29.29 -0.03 13.40
C ALA A 202 28.36 -1.01 14.13
N SER A 203 27.06 -0.71 14.22
CA SER A 203 26.07 -1.60 14.83
C SER A 203 24.72 -1.60 14.10
N PRO A 204 23.88 -2.64 14.28
CA PRO A 204 22.51 -2.67 13.75
C PRO A 204 21.63 -1.52 14.27
N GLU A 205 21.78 -1.17 15.54
CA GLU A 205 21.04 -0.06 16.17
C GLU A 205 21.37 1.27 15.49
N GLN A 206 22.66 1.53 15.24
CA GLN A 206 23.12 2.72 14.50
C GLN A 206 22.64 2.70 13.05
N SER A 207 22.63 1.54 12.40
CA SER A 207 22.10 1.38 11.03
C SER A 207 20.63 1.81 10.96
N LEU A 208 19.82 1.36 11.92
CA LEU A 208 18.40 1.71 11.98
C LEU A 208 18.18 3.19 12.31
N ALA A 209 19.01 3.77 13.20
CA ALA A 209 18.97 5.20 13.49
C ALA A 209 19.32 6.06 12.25
N VAL A 210 20.33 5.67 11.48
CA VAL A 210 20.69 6.36 10.23
C VAL A 210 19.61 6.18 9.16
N TYR A 211 18.94 5.03 9.10
CA TYR A 211 17.80 4.84 8.21
C TYR A 211 16.63 5.76 8.56
N LEU A 212 16.40 6.03 9.84
CA LEU A 212 15.40 7.01 10.24
C LEU A 212 15.74 8.41 9.71
N GLU A 213 17.02 8.78 9.63
CA GLU A 213 17.45 10.03 8.97
C GLU A 213 17.24 10.01 7.45
N VAL A 214 17.46 8.86 6.80
CA VAL A 214 17.11 8.66 5.37
C VAL A 214 15.63 8.95 5.13
N LEU A 215 14.75 8.44 6.00
CA LEU A 215 13.31 8.65 5.91
C LEU A 215 12.92 10.11 6.19
N ARG A 216 13.52 10.75 7.21
CA ARG A 216 13.29 12.17 7.53
C ARG A 216 13.68 13.10 6.39
N ALA A 217 14.81 12.81 5.75
CA ALA A 217 15.31 13.57 4.61
C ALA A 217 14.69 13.15 3.26
N ARG A 218 13.81 12.13 3.25
CA ARG A 218 13.21 11.52 2.04
C ARG A 218 14.26 11.18 0.97
N VAL A 219 15.40 10.67 1.40
CA VAL A 219 16.47 10.24 0.49
C VAL A 219 16.00 8.98 -0.25
N LYS A 220 16.15 8.98 -1.57
CA LYS A 220 15.75 7.88 -2.47
C LYS A 220 16.91 7.31 -3.27
N ASP A 221 18.14 7.69 -2.95
CA ASP A 221 19.34 7.15 -3.59
C ASP A 221 19.43 5.64 -3.31
N PRO A 222 19.37 4.77 -4.32
CA PRO A 222 19.48 3.33 -4.09
C PRO A 222 20.91 2.90 -3.78
N GLU A 223 21.91 3.77 -3.91
CA GLU A 223 23.33 3.44 -3.78
C GLU A 223 23.92 3.70 -2.38
N LEU A 224 23.09 4.01 -1.38
CA LEU A 224 23.59 4.30 -0.03
C LEU A 224 24.42 3.13 0.53
N GLY A 225 25.53 3.48 1.18
CA GLY A 225 26.40 2.51 1.86
C GLY A 225 25.66 1.70 2.94
N LEU A 226 24.60 2.28 3.50
CA LEU A 226 23.69 1.70 4.49
C LEU A 226 22.95 0.44 3.98
N TYR A 227 22.82 0.26 2.67
CA TYR A 227 22.05 -0.83 2.08
C TYR A 227 22.93 -2.01 1.64
N SER A 228 22.43 -3.23 1.84
CA SER A 228 23.02 -4.45 1.29
C SER A 228 23.09 -4.38 -0.24
N ALA A 229 24.00 -5.13 -0.86
CA ALA A 229 24.12 -5.17 -2.32
C ALA A 229 22.80 -5.56 -3.01
N ASP A 230 22.08 -6.54 -2.45
CA ASP A 230 20.78 -6.98 -2.95
C ASP A 230 19.70 -5.91 -2.74
N THR A 231 19.75 -5.17 -1.63
CA THR A 231 18.86 -4.04 -1.38
C THR A 231 19.09 -2.90 -2.36
N ARG A 232 20.35 -2.58 -2.70
CA ARG A 232 20.64 -1.58 -3.75
C ARG A 232 20.07 -2.03 -5.10
N ALA A 233 20.29 -3.30 -5.46
CA ALA A 233 19.73 -3.87 -6.69
C ALA A 233 18.19 -3.86 -6.72
N PHE A 234 17.55 -4.15 -5.58
CA PHE A 234 16.11 -4.07 -5.39
C PHE A 234 15.62 -2.62 -5.55
N PHE A 235 16.18 -1.68 -4.79
CA PHE A 235 15.77 -0.28 -4.82
C PHE A 235 16.12 0.44 -6.12
N ARG A 236 17.01 -0.04 -6.98
CA ARG A 236 17.13 0.49 -8.35
C ARG A 236 15.83 0.30 -9.14
N LYS A 237 15.17 -0.85 -8.97
CA LYS A 237 13.97 -1.25 -9.72
C LYS A 237 12.66 -0.93 -9.01
N TRP A 238 12.69 -0.80 -7.68
CA TRP A 238 11.48 -0.58 -6.89
C TRP A 238 11.16 0.90 -6.73
N LEU A 239 9.89 1.28 -6.82
CA LEU A 239 9.44 2.64 -6.55
C LEU A 239 9.12 2.78 -5.06
N VAL A 240 9.67 3.80 -4.41
CA VAL A 240 9.30 4.19 -3.06
C VAL A 240 8.73 5.60 -3.13
N THR A 241 7.47 5.74 -2.73
CA THR A 241 6.79 7.03 -2.73
C THR A 241 7.11 7.84 -1.48
N ASP A 242 6.89 9.15 -1.53
CA ASP A 242 6.99 9.99 -0.32
C ASP A 242 6.04 9.49 0.76
N ALA A 243 4.84 9.07 0.36
CA ALA A 243 3.84 8.64 1.33
C ALA A 243 4.21 7.33 2.03
N GLN A 244 4.88 6.42 1.33
CA GLN A 244 5.46 5.22 1.91
C GLN A 244 6.61 5.55 2.88
N GLN A 245 7.51 6.47 2.51
CA GLN A 245 8.59 6.90 3.43
C GLN A 245 8.04 7.58 4.68
N ASP A 246 7.04 8.44 4.54
CA ASP A 246 6.39 9.10 5.66
C ASP A 246 5.71 8.08 6.58
N ASN A 247 5.05 7.06 6.03
CA ASN A 247 4.43 5.99 6.81
C ASN A 247 5.45 5.15 7.57
N GLU A 248 6.50 4.73 6.88
CA GLU A 248 7.59 3.98 7.48
C GLU A 248 8.28 4.78 8.58
N ARG A 249 8.53 6.09 8.35
CA ARG A 249 9.12 6.99 9.34
C ARG A 249 8.31 7.01 10.63
N ARG A 250 6.99 7.19 10.53
CA ARG A 250 6.10 7.25 11.71
C ARG A 250 6.11 5.95 12.47
N THR A 251 5.95 4.82 11.77
CA THR A 251 6.00 3.49 12.39
C THR A 251 7.33 3.30 13.10
N LEU A 252 8.44 3.60 12.45
CA LEU A 252 9.75 3.45 13.06
C LEU A 252 9.94 4.39 14.26
N GLU A 253 9.61 5.68 14.16
CA GLU A 253 9.72 6.64 15.27
C GLU A 253 8.95 6.21 16.52
N ALA A 254 7.73 5.68 16.33
CA ALA A 254 6.90 5.22 17.43
C ALA A 254 7.46 3.97 18.14
N HIS A 255 8.23 3.13 17.44
CA HIS A 255 8.61 1.80 17.94
C HIS A 255 10.12 1.62 18.14
N ILE A 256 10.99 2.45 17.55
CA ILE A 256 12.44 2.26 17.54
C ILE A 256 13.04 2.07 18.94
N GLY A 257 12.50 2.76 19.95
CA GLY A 257 12.93 2.63 21.35
C GLY A 257 12.60 1.29 22.01
N GLN A 258 11.74 0.46 21.40
CA GLN A 258 11.35 -0.87 21.88
C GLN A 258 12.07 -1.99 21.12
N GLY A 259 12.95 -1.64 20.17
CA GLY A 259 13.65 -2.60 19.32
C GLY A 259 14.63 -3.48 20.10
N GLN A 260 14.52 -4.79 19.92
CA GLN A 260 15.49 -5.77 20.40
C GLN A 260 16.37 -6.23 19.23
N VAL A 261 17.69 -6.18 19.41
CA VAL A 261 18.65 -6.65 18.41
C VAL A 261 19.14 -8.06 18.73
N LEU A 262 18.96 -8.97 17.77
CA LEU A 262 19.48 -10.33 17.82
C LEU A 262 20.50 -10.51 16.69
N ARG A 263 21.63 -11.15 16.98
CA ARG A 263 22.75 -11.30 16.02
C ARG A 263 23.18 -12.76 15.93
N HIS A 264 23.44 -13.23 14.73
CA HIS A 264 23.94 -14.58 14.47
C HIS A 264 24.63 -14.63 13.10
N ASP A 265 25.84 -15.17 13.02
CA ASP A 265 26.58 -15.45 11.77
C ASP A 265 26.53 -14.32 10.72
N GLY A 266 26.96 -13.12 11.14
CA GLY A 266 27.01 -11.94 10.26
C GLY A 266 25.64 -11.37 9.88
N ARG A 267 24.57 -11.84 10.51
CA ARG A 267 23.20 -11.33 10.37
C ARG A 267 22.72 -10.71 11.67
N ALA A 268 21.82 -9.76 11.55
CA ALA A 268 21.09 -9.20 12.67
C ALA A 268 19.63 -8.95 12.30
N VAL A 269 18.78 -9.01 13.31
CA VAL A 269 17.38 -8.60 13.22
C VAL A 269 17.13 -7.61 14.33
N VAL A 270 16.57 -6.45 13.99
CA VAL A 270 15.92 -5.58 14.97
C VAL A 270 14.44 -5.91 14.94
N ARG A 271 13.92 -6.54 15.99
CA ARG A 271 12.50 -6.89 16.12
C ARG A 271 11.84 -6.10 17.24
N PHE A 272 10.54 -5.88 17.12
CA PHE A 272 9.72 -5.18 18.10
C PHE A 272 8.91 -6.18 18.94
N PRO A 273 8.28 -5.77 20.05
CA PRO A 273 7.42 -6.66 20.82
C PRO A 273 6.38 -7.35 19.94
N VAL A 274 6.12 -8.64 20.17
CA VAL A 274 5.20 -9.44 19.33
C VAL A 274 3.76 -8.92 19.35
N THR A 275 3.41 -8.10 20.36
CA THR A 275 2.13 -7.40 20.45
C THR A 275 2.03 -6.22 19.47
N GLU A 276 3.15 -5.62 19.07
CA GLU A 276 3.22 -4.49 18.14
C GLU A 276 3.28 -4.97 16.69
N ARG A 277 2.18 -5.59 16.25
CA ARG A 277 2.11 -6.21 14.91
C ARG A 277 2.08 -5.23 13.76
N GLY A 278 1.93 -3.93 14.01
CA GLY A 278 2.14 -2.88 13.02
C GLY A 278 3.61 -2.55 12.75
N ALA A 279 4.53 -2.95 13.64
CA ALA A 279 5.96 -2.69 13.53
C ALA A 279 6.70 -3.95 13.05
N ALA A 280 7.01 -4.00 11.76
CA ALA A 280 7.75 -5.11 11.15
C ALA A 280 9.22 -5.14 11.60
N PRO A 281 9.87 -6.33 11.65
CA PRO A 281 11.29 -6.42 11.97
C PRO A 281 12.17 -5.93 10.82
N TYR A 282 13.34 -5.38 11.15
CA TYR A 282 14.37 -4.99 10.19
C TYR A 282 15.48 -6.01 10.12
N PHE A 283 15.84 -6.43 8.91
CA PHE A 283 16.92 -7.38 8.67
C PHE A 283 18.19 -6.67 8.26
N LEU A 284 19.32 -7.14 8.77
CA LEU A 284 20.62 -6.56 8.52
C LEU A 284 21.66 -7.64 8.27
N ILE A 285 22.62 -7.30 7.42
CA ILE A 285 23.80 -8.11 7.14
C ILE A 285 25.06 -7.31 7.44
N ARG A 286 26.11 -7.99 7.90
CA ARG A 286 27.42 -7.39 8.15
C ARG A 286 28.29 -7.55 6.90
N GLY A 287 28.65 -6.43 6.28
CA GLY A 287 29.69 -6.34 5.26
C GLY A 287 31.05 -5.96 5.85
N GLU A 288 32.02 -5.72 4.96
CA GLU A 288 33.39 -5.31 5.33
C GLU A 288 33.41 -3.96 6.06
N GLU A 289 32.59 -3.01 5.58
CA GLU A 289 32.51 -1.64 6.10
C GLU A 289 31.54 -1.49 7.30
N GLY A 290 30.78 -2.53 7.65
CA GLY A 290 29.83 -2.47 8.76
C GLY A 290 28.50 -3.16 8.50
N TRP A 291 27.51 -2.85 9.34
CA TRP A 291 26.14 -3.35 9.24
C TRP A 291 25.34 -2.54 8.22
N MET A 292 24.59 -3.27 7.41
CA MET A 292 23.75 -2.75 6.33
C MET A 292 22.34 -3.32 6.44
N LEU A 293 21.34 -2.53 6.10
CA LEU A 293 19.95 -2.94 6.01
C LEU A 293 19.71 -3.81 4.77
N ASP A 294 18.90 -4.85 4.96
CA ASP A 294 18.61 -5.86 3.95
C ASP A 294 17.10 -5.95 3.63
N PHE A 295 16.58 -4.87 3.05
CA PHE A 295 15.18 -4.80 2.61
C PHE A 295 14.86 -5.81 1.51
N ALA A 296 15.84 -6.25 0.72
CA ALA A 296 15.63 -7.31 -0.27
C ALA A 296 15.12 -8.60 0.40
N SER A 297 15.78 -9.06 1.47
CA SER A 297 15.30 -10.21 2.24
C SER A 297 13.95 -9.92 2.91
N MET A 298 13.76 -8.72 3.48
CA MET A 298 12.46 -8.34 4.07
C MET A 298 11.32 -8.41 3.05
N SER A 299 11.54 -7.96 1.81
CA SER A 299 10.52 -7.99 0.74
C SER A 299 10.06 -9.40 0.37
N ILE A 300 10.91 -10.41 0.60
CA ILE A 300 10.62 -11.82 0.34
C ILE A 300 9.92 -12.47 1.54
N LEU A 301 10.34 -12.11 2.75
CA LEU A 301 9.94 -12.81 3.98
C LEU A 301 8.77 -12.18 4.70
N VAL A 302 8.67 -10.85 4.68
CA VAL A 302 7.66 -10.13 5.44
C VAL A 302 6.47 -9.84 4.53
N GLY A 303 5.29 -10.29 4.95
CA GLY A 303 4.01 -9.91 4.35
C GLY A 303 3.17 -9.10 5.33
N PHE A 304 2.09 -8.51 4.86
CA PHE A 304 1.15 -7.77 5.70
C PHE A 304 -0.28 -8.21 5.37
N ASN A 305 -1.14 -8.24 6.38
CA ASN A 305 -2.57 -8.48 6.19
C ASN A 305 -3.33 -7.17 5.96
N HIS A 306 -4.65 -7.27 5.83
CA HIS A 306 -5.56 -6.13 5.62
C HIS A 306 -5.74 -5.20 6.83
N ARG A 307 -5.03 -5.46 7.93
CA ARG A 307 -4.92 -4.57 9.10
C ARG A 307 -3.51 -4.03 9.28
N ASN A 308 -2.67 -4.11 8.23
CA ASN A 308 -1.25 -3.77 8.24
C ASN A 308 -0.45 -4.51 9.33
N GLN A 309 -0.87 -5.73 9.67
CA GLN A 309 -0.15 -6.57 10.62
C GLN A 309 0.83 -7.47 9.87
N TRP A 310 2.12 -7.35 10.19
CA TRP A 310 3.18 -8.07 9.49
C TRP A 310 3.13 -9.57 9.83
N HIS A 311 3.40 -10.45 8.88
CA HIS A 311 3.53 -11.90 9.09
C HIS A 311 4.74 -12.43 8.30
N MET A 312 5.21 -13.63 8.61
CA MET A 312 6.22 -14.31 7.80
C MET A 312 5.56 -15.05 6.63
N ARG A 313 6.09 -14.89 5.43
CA ARG A 313 5.69 -15.62 4.22
C ARG A 313 6.34 -17.00 4.17
N SER A 314 7.51 -17.14 4.80
CA SER A 314 8.25 -18.40 4.96
C SER A 314 8.92 -18.43 6.33
N LEU A 315 9.00 -19.61 6.92
CA LEU A 315 9.77 -19.88 8.14
C LEU A 315 11.11 -20.58 7.84
N ASP A 316 11.40 -20.84 6.57
CA ASP A 316 12.67 -21.41 6.12
C ASP A 316 13.55 -20.28 5.57
N HIS A 317 14.27 -19.61 6.48
CA HIS A 317 15.20 -18.56 6.10
C HIS A 317 16.29 -18.31 7.17
N PRO A 318 17.52 -17.94 6.78
CA PRO A 318 18.60 -17.59 7.70
C PRO A 318 18.33 -16.45 8.69
N PHE A 319 17.24 -15.70 8.58
CA PHE A 319 16.86 -14.66 9.56
C PHE A 319 15.94 -15.18 10.68
N MET A 320 15.48 -16.43 10.57
CA MET A 320 14.53 -17.01 11.53
C MET A 320 15.15 -17.30 12.91
N PHE A 321 16.48 -17.31 13.04
CA PHE A 321 17.18 -17.39 14.33
C PHE A 321 16.69 -16.33 15.34
N ALA A 322 16.23 -15.18 14.84
CA ALA A 322 15.79 -14.07 15.68
C ALA A 322 14.37 -14.23 16.23
N PHE A 323 13.68 -15.34 15.94
CA PHE A 323 12.28 -15.56 16.32
C PHE A 323 12.03 -16.95 16.92
N GLU A 324 13.09 -17.64 17.36
CA GLU A 324 13.01 -19.01 17.91
C GLU A 324 12.19 -19.09 19.21
N ASP A 325 12.08 -17.98 19.94
CA ASP A 325 11.27 -17.83 21.15
C ASP A 325 9.80 -17.48 20.85
N TRP A 326 9.41 -17.33 19.59
CA TRP A 326 8.04 -17.03 19.17
C TRP A 326 7.40 -18.22 18.46
N ARG A 327 6.06 -18.30 18.53
CA ARG A 327 5.28 -19.28 17.78
C ARG A 327 4.65 -18.61 16.56
N PHE A 328 4.77 -19.21 15.38
CA PHE A 328 4.06 -18.77 14.18
C PHE A 328 2.85 -19.68 13.91
N ASP A 329 1.70 -19.10 13.58
CA ASP A 329 0.55 -19.91 13.14
C ASP A 329 0.66 -20.34 11.67
N GLN A 330 -0.34 -21.08 11.17
CA GLN A 330 -0.36 -21.61 9.81
C GLN A 330 -0.33 -20.53 8.71
N HIS A 331 -0.60 -19.27 9.05
CA HIS A 331 -0.55 -18.13 8.14
C HIS A 331 0.70 -17.27 8.38
N GLY A 332 1.63 -17.73 9.24
CA GLY A 332 2.89 -17.07 9.53
C GLY A 332 2.75 -15.86 10.46
N PHE A 333 1.64 -15.70 11.19
CA PHE A 333 1.53 -14.63 12.18
C PHE A 333 2.28 -15.04 13.46
N PRO A 334 3.21 -14.22 13.99
CA PRO A 334 3.86 -14.50 15.26
C PRO A 334 2.96 -14.30 16.49
N HIS A 335 3.18 -15.14 17.48
CA HIS A 335 2.54 -15.11 18.78
C HIS A 335 3.65 -15.24 19.83
N ALA A 336 3.41 -14.70 21.03
CA ALA A 336 4.32 -14.91 22.16
C ALA A 336 4.59 -16.41 22.35
N GLY A 337 5.85 -16.76 22.65
CA GLY A 337 6.19 -18.10 23.11
C GLY A 337 5.42 -18.43 24.39
N ASN A 338 5.03 -19.69 24.53
CA ASN A 338 4.41 -20.19 25.76
C ASN A 338 5.40 -20.25 26.92
#